data_AF-A0A8T5ESH7-F1
#
_entry.id   AF-A0A8T5ESH7-F1
#
_cell.length_a   1.000
_cell.length_b   1.000
_cell.length_c   1.000
_cell.angle_alpha   90.00
_cell.angle_beta   90.00
_cell.angle_gamma   90.00
#
_symmetry.space_group_name_H-M   'P 1'
#
loop_
_entity.id
_entity.type
_entity.pdbx_description
1 polymer ?
#
loop_
_entity_poly.entity_id
_entity_poly.type
_entity_poly.pdbx_seq_one_letter_code
_entity_poly.pdbx_strand_id
1 'polypeptide(L)'
;EWMEQSTDNTAIVELQNLLDSIEQEIIEFWPRNKTITPDDVRGNSETLSRAIMENGWPLLDDSRGKAMFILLSSGELRQSYHDKFPGLIEAKMFTMSETGSSEAAIFSDTDPVGNADEIRALVKDGYIVRSRADNAENGEADDNNKTRLNAAISVGAHSISTDYPAKVDGIDYWVEIPEGNPVACNPVSAPTDCTPERINKVLN
;
A
#
# COMPACT_ATOMS: atom_id res chain seq x y z
N GLU A 1 -12.27 16.06 0.49
CA GLU A 1 -11.29 15.91 1.59
C GLU A 1 -12.01 15.89 2.94
N TRP A 2 -11.79 14.85 3.76
CA TRP A 2 -12.31 14.80 5.12
C TRP A 2 -11.41 15.63 6.03
N MET A 3 -11.96 16.69 6.62
CA MET A 3 -11.24 17.53 7.59
C MET A 3 -11.23 16.82 8.95
N GLU A 4 -10.05 16.40 9.43
CA GLU A 4 -9.85 15.87 10.78
C GLU A 4 -10.20 16.95 11.82
N GLN A 5 -11.16 16.65 12.69
CA GLN A 5 -11.44 17.43 13.91
C GLN A 5 -10.78 16.73 15.10
N SER A 6 -10.23 17.49 16.04
CA SER A 6 -9.59 16.96 17.25
C SER A 6 -10.55 16.08 18.05
N THR A 7 -10.14 14.86 18.36
CA THR A 7 -10.95 13.87 19.08
C THR A 7 -10.81 14.04 20.61
N ASP A 8 -11.92 14.03 21.38
CA ASP A 8 -11.88 14.05 22.85
C ASP A 8 -11.35 12.71 23.42
N ASN A 9 -10.84 12.72 24.66
CA ASN A 9 -10.17 11.59 25.33
C ASN A 9 -10.99 10.29 25.31
N THR A 10 -12.32 10.37 25.40
CA THR A 10 -13.20 9.19 25.33
C THR A 10 -13.13 8.53 23.94
N ALA A 11 -13.12 9.33 22.87
CA ALA A 11 -13.01 8.83 21.51
C ALA A 11 -11.62 8.23 21.25
N ILE A 12 -10.55 8.79 21.83
CA ILE A 12 -9.21 8.22 21.73
C ILE A 12 -9.15 6.81 22.35
N VAL A 13 -9.75 6.60 23.52
CA VAL A 13 -9.79 5.29 24.18
C VAL A 13 -10.61 4.29 23.37
N GLU A 14 -11.75 4.70 22.81
CA GLU A 14 -12.55 3.84 21.92
C GLU A 14 -11.78 3.45 20.66
N LEU A 15 -11.05 4.38 20.04
CA LEU A 15 -10.20 4.12 18.88
C LEU A 15 -9.06 3.15 19.21
N GLN A 16 -8.41 3.32 20.37
CA GLN A 16 -7.36 2.39 20.82
C GLN A 16 -7.92 0.97 21.03
N ASN A 17 -9.09 0.85 21.66
CA ASN A 17 -9.74 -0.45 21.83
C ASN A 17 -10.11 -1.09 20.48
N LEU A 18 -10.51 -0.29 19.50
CA LEU A 18 -10.79 -0.77 18.14
C LEU A 18 -9.52 -1.30 17.47
N LEU A 19 -8.41 -0.55 17.54
CA LEU A 19 -7.12 -0.99 16.99
C LEU A 19 -6.66 -2.32 17.61
N ASP A 20 -6.88 -2.48 18.92
CA ASP A 20 -6.58 -3.72 19.63
C ASP A 20 -7.45 -4.88 19.17
N SER A 21 -8.74 -4.63 18.98
CA SER A 21 -9.66 -5.64 18.46
C SER A 21 -9.24 -6.10 17.07
N ILE A 22 -8.84 -5.17 16.18
CA ILE A 22 -8.36 -5.50 14.84
C ILE A 22 -7.08 -6.35 14.90
N GLU A 23 -6.11 -5.95 15.73
CA GLU A 23 -4.88 -6.73 15.97
C GLU A 23 -5.18 -8.15 16.45
N GLN A 24 -6.08 -8.30 17.44
CA GLN A 24 -6.47 -9.61 17.95
C GLN A 24 -7.21 -10.45 16.90
N GLU A 25 -8.11 -9.85 16.11
CA GLU A 25 -8.80 -10.57 15.03
C GLU A 25 -7.82 -11.06 13.96
N ILE A 26 -6.81 -10.26 13.58
CA ILE A 26 -5.76 -10.70 12.66
C ILE A 26 -5.00 -11.90 13.24
N ILE A 27 -4.65 -11.85 14.53
CA ILE A 27 -3.93 -12.94 15.20
C ILE A 27 -4.79 -14.20 15.31
N GLU A 28 -6.07 -14.06 15.63
CA GLU A 28 -6.99 -15.18 15.86
C GLU A 28 -7.37 -15.87 14.55
N PHE A 29 -7.62 -15.11 13.49
CA PHE A 29 -8.23 -15.63 12.27
C PHE A 29 -7.28 -15.75 11.09
N TRP A 30 -6.12 -15.08 11.09
CA TRP A 30 -5.16 -15.15 9.99
C TRP A 30 -3.86 -15.87 10.39
N PRO A 31 -3.48 -16.98 9.72
CA PRO A 31 -2.29 -17.73 10.10
C PRO A 31 -1.01 -16.90 10.01
N ARG A 32 -0.19 -16.91 11.05
CA ARG A 32 1.07 -16.13 11.09
C ARG A 32 2.03 -16.44 9.93
N ASN A 33 2.11 -17.70 9.48
CA ASN A 33 2.93 -18.11 8.33
C ASN A 33 2.35 -17.66 6.97
N LYS A 34 1.14 -17.11 6.97
CA LYS A 34 0.43 -16.49 5.85
C LYS A 34 0.35 -14.97 6.01
N THR A 35 1.11 -14.37 6.92
CA THR A 35 1.21 -12.92 7.12
C THR A 35 2.63 -12.46 6.86
N ILE A 36 2.78 -11.30 6.20
CA ILE A 36 4.00 -10.49 6.22
C ILE A 36 3.72 -9.32 7.16
N THR A 37 4.50 -9.19 8.22
CA THR A 37 4.40 -8.10 9.20
C THR A 37 5.54 -7.08 9.04
N PRO A 38 5.46 -5.90 9.68
CA PRO A 38 6.58 -4.97 9.75
C PRO A 38 7.90 -5.62 10.20
N ASP A 39 7.86 -6.51 11.19
CA ASP A 39 9.06 -7.22 11.66
C ASP A 39 9.67 -8.17 10.61
N ASP A 40 8.84 -8.81 9.77
CA ASP A 40 9.34 -9.67 8.68
C ASP A 40 10.16 -8.87 7.66
N VAL A 41 9.78 -7.61 7.44
CA VAL A 41 10.50 -6.68 6.55
C VAL A 41 11.69 -6.05 7.26
N ARG A 42 11.55 -5.68 8.54
CA ARG A 42 12.62 -5.04 9.32
C ARG A 42 13.82 -5.95 9.50
N GLY A 43 13.57 -7.23 9.81
CA GLY A 43 14.63 -8.18 10.15
C GLY A 43 15.49 -7.65 11.31
N ASN A 44 16.80 -7.51 11.06
CA ASN A 44 17.76 -7.02 12.07
C ASN A 44 18.09 -5.52 11.92
N SER A 45 17.44 -4.80 11.02
CA SER A 45 17.70 -3.37 10.83
C SER A 45 17.16 -2.54 12.00
N GLU A 46 17.82 -1.42 12.28
CA GLU A 46 17.45 -0.50 13.35
C GLU A 46 16.03 0.07 13.18
N THR A 47 15.66 0.41 11.95
CA THR A 47 14.34 0.94 11.60
C THR A 47 13.75 0.19 10.40
N LEU A 48 12.42 0.23 10.28
CA LEU A 48 11.72 -0.39 9.15
C LEU A 48 12.08 0.31 7.83
N SER A 49 12.09 1.64 7.84
CA SER A 49 12.47 2.46 6.68
C SER A 49 13.89 2.11 6.18
N ARG A 50 14.85 1.97 7.11
CA ARG A 50 16.21 1.55 6.75
C ARG A 50 16.25 0.16 6.13
N ALA A 51 15.48 -0.79 6.68
CA ALA A 51 15.40 -2.13 6.13
C ALA A 51 14.93 -2.14 4.67
N ILE A 52 13.91 -1.33 4.35
CA ILE A 52 13.37 -1.22 3.00
C ILE A 52 14.41 -0.63 2.05
N MET A 53 15.08 0.46 2.45
CA MET A 53 16.06 1.12 1.58
C MET A 53 17.32 0.28 1.34
N GLU A 54 17.75 -0.52 2.33
CA GLU A 54 19.00 -1.29 2.25
C GLU A 54 18.80 -2.73 1.74
N ASN A 55 17.71 -3.38 2.17
CA ASN A 55 17.47 -4.81 1.93
C ASN A 55 16.26 -5.07 1.04
N GLY A 56 15.33 -4.11 0.94
CA GLY A 56 14.09 -4.26 0.20
C GLY A 56 13.05 -5.12 0.93
N TRP A 57 12.04 -5.53 0.16
CA TRP A 57 10.96 -6.39 0.63
C TRP A 57 11.34 -7.87 0.54
N PRO A 58 10.65 -8.76 1.29
CA PRO A 58 10.75 -10.20 1.08
C PRO A 58 10.56 -10.58 -0.40
N LEU A 59 11.31 -11.58 -0.86
CA LEU A 59 11.25 -12.01 -2.25
C LEU A 59 9.83 -12.43 -2.62
N LEU A 60 9.46 -12.27 -3.89
CA LEU A 60 8.15 -12.65 -4.39
C LEU A 60 7.83 -14.12 -4.07
N ASP A 61 8.80 -15.02 -4.25
CA ASP A 61 8.61 -16.45 -3.98
C ASP A 61 8.36 -16.76 -2.49
N ASP A 62 8.97 -15.98 -1.58
CA ASP A 62 8.74 -16.09 -0.13
C ASP A 62 7.43 -15.42 0.32
N SER A 63 6.87 -14.57 -0.53
CA SER A 63 5.67 -13.75 -0.25
C SER A 63 4.38 -14.37 -0.79
N ARG A 64 4.46 -15.31 -1.74
CA ARG A 64 3.30 -15.91 -2.40
C ARG A 64 2.31 -16.52 -1.41
N GLY A 65 1.04 -16.14 -1.57
CA GLY A 65 -0.06 -16.63 -0.74
C GLY A 65 -0.04 -16.10 0.69
N LYS A 66 0.75 -15.05 0.98
CA LYS A 66 0.69 -14.30 2.24
C LYS A 66 -0.11 -13.00 2.05
N ALA A 67 -0.61 -12.47 3.15
CA ALA A 67 -1.28 -11.18 3.22
C ALA A 67 -0.44 -10.17 4.01
N MET A 68 -0.64 -8.89 3.68
CA MET A 68 -0.21 -7.75 4.47
C MET A 68 -1.44 -6.98 4.92
N PHE A 69 -1.50 -6.62 6.19
CA PHE A 69 -2.55 -5.77 6.73
C PHE A 69 -2.02 -4.35 6.85
N ILE A 70 -2.83 -3.37 6.46
CA ILE A 70 -2.40 -1.98 6.37
C ILE A 70 -3.51 -1.11 6.96
N LEU A 71 -3.20 -0.41 8.04
CA LEU A 71 -4.07 0.58 8.62
C LEU A 71 -4.08 1.82 7.71
N LEU A 72 -5.19 1.99 6.99
CA LEU A 72 -5.43 3.15 6.14
C LEU A 72 -5.93 4.34 6.99
N SER A 73 -5.01 4.96 7.73
CA SER A 73 -5.29 6.14 8.55
C SER A 73 -4.16 7.17 8.48
N SER A 74 -4.48 8.40 8.83
CA SER A 74 -3.57 9.53 9.01
C SER A 74 -3.68 10.10 10.43
N GLY A 75 -2.90 11.14 10.71
CA GLY A 75 -3.08 11.98 11.89
C GLY A 75 -3.06 11.21 13.21
N GLU A 76 -4.00 11.58 14.10
CA GLU A 76 -4.08 11.07 15.47
C GLU A 76 -4.24 9.54 15.53
N LEU A 77 -5.00 8.94 14.61
CA LEU A 77 -5.25 7.50 14.63
C LEU A 77 -3.98 6.70 14.30
N ARG A 78 -3.23 7.15 13.29
CA ARG A 78 -1.93 6.55 12.96
C ARG A 78 -0.94 6.74 14.10
N GLN A 79 -0.89 7.94 14.69
CA GLN A 79 0.01 8.22 15.80
C GLN A 79 -0.31 7.35 17.02
N SER A 80 -1.59 7.18 17.36
CA SER A 80 -2.03 6.30 18.46
C SER A 80 -1.59 4.85 18.26
N TYR A 81 -1.60 4.36 17.01
CA TYR A 81 -1.08 3.04 16.68
C TYR A 81 0.45 2.95 16.82
N HIS A 82 1.18 4.00 16.43
CA HIS A 82 2.64 4.10 16.63
C HIS A 82 3.03 4.22 18.10
N ASP A 83 2.26 4.94 18.91
CA ASP A 83 2.49 5.06 20.35
C ASP A 83 2.33 3.69 21.06
N LYS A 84 1.39 2.88 20.56
CA LYS A 84 1.17 1.51 21.05
C LYS A 84 2.24 0.53 20.57
N PHE A 85 2.65 0.65 19.31
CA PHE A 85 3.70 -0.16 18.70
C PHE A 85 4.85 0.72 18.20
N PRO A 86 5.72 1.25 19.09
CA PRO A 86 6.83 2.10 18.67
C PRO A 86 7.72 1.38 17.66
N GLY A 87 8.07 2.06 16.56
CA GLY A 87 8.82 1.45 15.46
C GLY A 87 8.03 0.44 14.62
N LEU A 88 6.75 0.21 14.92
CA LEU A 88 5.94 -0.94 14.47
C LEU A 88 6.51 -2.30 14.91
N ILE A 89 7.17 -2.36 16.07
CA ILE A 89 7.68 -3.61 16.65
C ILE A 89 6.48 -4.44 17.12
N GLU A 90 6.44 -5.73 16.77
CA GLU A 90 5.38 -6.71 17.09
C GLU A 90 3.98 -6.41 16.52
N ALA A 91 3.79 -5.27 15.87
CA ALA A 91 2.59 -4.90 15.13
C ALA A 91 2.26 -5.92 14.03
N LYS A 92 0.97 -6.14 13.76
CA LYS A 92 0.51 -6.99 12.63
C LYS A 92 0.14 -6.18 11.41
N MET A 93 -0.09 -4.87 11.57
CA MET A 93 -0.40 -3.98 10.47
C MET A 93 0.78 -3.03 10.17
N PHE A 94 0.95 -2.74 8.89
CA PHE A 94 1.65 -1.54 8.45
C PHE A 94 0.73 -0.32 8.60
N THR A 95 1.29 0.88 8.50
CA THR A 95 0.50 2.13 8.44
C THR A 95 0.79 2.87 7.13
N MET A 96 -0.12 3.77 6.74
CA MET A 96 0.24 4.81 5.77
C MET A 96 1.40 5.62 6.33
N SER A 97 2.44 5.83 5.53
CA SER A 97 3.70 6.40 5.98
C SER A 97 3.74 7.90 5.78
N GLU A 98 4.56 8.56 6.59
CA GLU A 98 5.01 9.92 6.38
C GLU A 98 6.48 9.93 6.01
N THR A 99 6.88 10.83 5.12
CA THR A 99 8.26 10.95 4.68
C THR A 99 9.18 11.26 5.85
N GLY A 100 10.24 10.47 6.01
CA GLY A 100 11.23 10.63 7.08
C GLY A 100 10.92 9.88 8.38
N SER A 101 9.78 9.20 8.49
CA SER A 101 9.48 8.35 9.65
C SER A 101 10.34 7.07 9.65
N SER A 102 10.79 6.63 10.83
CA SER A 102 11.48 5.35 11.03
C SER A 102 10.63 4.13 10.67
N GLU A 103 9.30 4.29 10.74
CA GLU A 103 8.25 3.32 10.45
C GLU A 103 7.83 3.35 8.98
N ALA A 104 8.43 4.22 8.14
CA ALA A 104 8.00 4.37 6.75
C ALA A 104 8.18 3.06 5.96
N ALA A 105 7.12 2.64 5.27
CA ALA A 105 7.10 1.45 4.45
C ALA A 105 6.13 1.54 3.26
N ILE A 106 4.92 2.03 3.52
CA ILE A 106 3.82 2.08 2.56
C ILE A 106 3.25 3.50 2.51
N PHE A 107 3.24 4.12 1.33
CA PHE A 107 2.67 5.44 1.11
C PHE A 107 1.36 5.33 0.34
N SER A 108 0.43 6.25 0.58
CA SER A 108 -0.74 6.45 -0.28
C SER A 108 -0.71 7.87 -0.82
N ASP A 109 -0.46 7.99 -2.11
CA ASP A 109 -0.56 9.25 -2.85
C ASP A 109 -1.52 9.07 -4.02
N THR A 110 -2.65 9.76 -3.96
CA THR A 110 -3.75 9.64 -4.92
C THR A 110 -3.64 10.62 -6.09
N ASP A 111 -2.61 11.46 -6.13
CA ASP A 111 -2.39 12.40 -7.23
C ASP A 111 -1.13 12.09 -8.06
N PRO A 112 -1.13 11.00 -8.85
CA PRO A 112 0.03 10.60 -9.64
C PRO A 112 0.33 11.55 -10.81
N VAL A 113 -0.55 12.51 -11.10
CA VAL A 113 -0.33 13.55 -12.11
C VAL A 113 0.41 14.73 -11.49
N GLY A 114 -0.04 15.22 -10.33
CA GLY A 114 0.58 16.35 -9.63
C GLY A 114 1.89 16.01 -8.92
N ASN A 115 1.98 14.81 -8.33
CA ASN A 115 3.10 14.38 -7.47
C ASN A 115 3.97 13.29 -8.13
N ALA A 116 4.11 13.35 -9.46
CA ALA A 116 4.72 12.28 -10.22
C ALA A 116 6.19 12.00 -9.83
N ASP A 117 6.95 13.05 -9.54
CA ASP A 117 8.36 12.95 -9.19
C ASP A 117 8.55 12.41 -7.77
N GLU A 118 7.71 12.84 -6.84
CA GLU A 118 7.70 12.39 -5.44
C GLU A 118 7.35 10.91 -5.36
N ILE A 119 6.28 10.47 -6.03
CA ILE A 119 5.90 9.05 -6.05
C ILE A 119 7.00 8.20 -6.67
N ARG A 120 7.58 8.65 -7.79
CA ARG A 120 8.67 7.93 -8.44
C ARG A 120 9.90 7.82 -7.54
N ALA A 121 10.21 8.86 -6.75
CA ALA A 121 11.30 8.82 -5.79
C ALA A 121 11.03 7.77 -4.69
N LEU A 122 9.83 7.76 -4.10
CA LEU A 122 9.45 6.76 -3.10
C LEU A 122 9.55 5.33 -3.64
N VAL A 123 9.11 5.09 -4.87
CA VAL A 123 9.20 3.78 -5.54
C VAL A 123 10.65 3.36 -5.75
N LYS A 124 11.54 4.29 -6.12
CA LYS A 124 12.98 4.02 -6.29
C LYS A 124 13.69 3.72 -4.97
N ASP A 125 13.24 4.35 -3.89
CA ASP A 125 13.76 4.10 -2.53
C ASP A 125 13.26 2.77 -1.94
N GLY A 126 12.41 2.03 -2.67
CA GLY A 126 11.94 0.70 -2.29
C GLY A 126 10.61 0.68 -1.55
N TYR A 127 9.99 1.83 -1.30
CA TYR A 127 8.69 1.88 -0.64
C TYR A 127 7.56 1.40 -1.55
N ILE A 128 6.54 0.78 -0.94
CA ILE A 128 5.31 0.46 -1.66
C ILE A 128 4.45 1.73 -1.71
N VAL A 129 3.96 2.07 -2.90
CA VAL A 129 3.06 3.22 -3.09
C VAL A 129 1.72 2.75 -3.62
N ARG A 130 0.65 3.13 -2.92
CA ARG A 130 -0.73 3.04 -3.39
C ARG A 130 -1.13 4.35 -4.09
N SER A 131 -1.76 4.24 -5.25
CA SER A 131 -2.42 5.36 -5.93
C SER A 131 -3.85 5.00 -6.39
N ARG A 132 -4.47 5.85 -7.20
CA ARG A 132 -5.82 5.65 -7.78
C ARG A 132 -5.79 5.68 -9.30
N ALA A 133 -6.68 4.93 -9.94
CA ALA A 133 -6.86 4.96 -11.39
C ALA A 133 -7.74 6.12 -11.87
N ASP A 134 -8.64 6.58 -10.98
CA ASP A 134 -9.67 7.57 -11.26
C ASP A 134 -10.00 8.41 -10.01
N ASN A 135 -10.60 9.57 -10.24
CA ASN A 135 -11.19 10.42 -9.23
C ASN A 135 -12.68 10.67 -9.55
N ALA A 136 -13.56 10.12 -8.71
CA ALA A 136 -15.01 10.29 -8.82
C ALA A 136 -15.45 11.76 -8.73
N GLU A 137 -14.77 12.60 -7.94
CA GLU A 137 -15.12 14.03 -7.80
C GLU A 137 -14.89 14.81 -9.10
N ASN A 138 -13.96 14.33 -9.94
CA ASN A 138 -13.62 14.94 -11.23
C ASN A 138 -14.37 14.29 -12.41
N GLY A 139 -15.21 13.27 -12.18
CA GLY A 139 -15.92 12.55 -13.23
C GLY A 139 -15.01 11.76 -14.18
N GLU A 140 -13.77 11.44 -13.78
CA GLU A 140 -12.77 10.84 -14.69
C GLU A 140 -13.24 9.51 -15.30
N ALA A 141 -13.96 8.69 -14.53
CA ALA A 141 -14.53 7.43 -15.03
C ALA A 141 -15.69 7.67 -16.01
N ASP A 142 -16.58 8.62 -15.72
CA ASP A 142 -17.74 8.95 -16.56
C ASP A 142 -17.30 9.51 -17.93
N ASP A 143 -16.21 10.28 -17.95
CA ASP A 143 -15.63 10.87 -19.17
C ASP A 143 -14.69 9.91 -19.93
N ASN A 144 -14.58 8.65 -19.48
CA ASN A 144 -13.60 7.68 -19.95
C ASN A 144 -12.14 8.19 -19.94
N ASN A 145 -11.80 9.05 -18.98
CA ASN A 145 -10.50 9.70 -18.90
C ASN A 145 -9.46 8.82 -18.17
N LYS A 146 -8.52 8.27 -18.93
CA LYS A 146 -7.45 7.38 -18.42
C LYS A 146 -6.18 8.11 -17.99
N THR A 147 -6.17 9.45 -17.93
CA THR A 147 -4.95 10.23 -17.62
C THR A 147 -4.35 9.84 -16.27
N ARG A 148 -5.18 9.74 -15.22
CA ARG A 148 -4.72 9.37 -13.88
C ARG A 148 -4.23 7.93 -13.81
N LEU A 149 -4.94 6.98 -14.41
CA LEU A 149 -4.51 5.59 -14.52
C LEU A 149 -3.12 5.48 -15.19
N ASN A 150 -2.96 6.12 -16.35
CA ASN A 150 -1.70 6.10 -17.09
C ASN A 150 -0.57 6.73 -16.26
N ALA A 151 -0.85 7.82 -15.55
CA ALA A 151 0.11 8.44 -14.65
C ALA A 151 0.50 7.49 -13.51
N ALA A 152 -0.47 6.88 -12.81
CA ALA A 152 -0.25 5.93 -11.72
C ALA A 152 0.64 4.75 -12.13
N ILE A 153 0.40 4.18 -13.32
CA ILE A 153 1.24 3.13 -13.89
C ILE A 153 2.65 3.68 -14.16
N SER A 154 2.76 4.81 -14.84
CA SER A 154 4.05 5.38 -15.28
C SER A 154 5.00 5.76 -14.14
N VAL A 155 4.45 6.15 -12.98
CA VAL A 155 5.23 6.48 -11.79
C VAL A 155 5.62 5.25 -10.98
N GLY A 156 5.12 4.08 -11.35
CA GLY A 156 5.41 2.81 -10.69
C GLY A 156 4.61 2.61 -9.39
N ALA A 157 3.38 3.12 -9.30
CA ALA A 157 2.52 2.78 -8.17
C ALA A 157 2.33 1.24 -8.10
N HIS A 158 2.49 0.68 -6.91
CA HIS A 158 2.48 -0.77 -6.67
C HIS A 158 1.05 -1.30 -6.48
N SER A 159 0.14 -0.45 -5.99
CA SER A 159 -1.28 -0.76 -5.88
C SER A 159 -2.07 0.41 -6.45
N ILE A 160 -3.02 0.13 -7.34
CA ILE A 160 -3.86 1.14 -7.98
C ILE A 160 -5.31 0.77 -7.67
N SER A 161 -5.98 1.60 -6.87
CA SER A 161 -7.40 1.38 -6.52
C SER A 161 -8.32 1.95 -7.59
N THR A 162 -9.42 1.25 -7.85
CA THR A 162 -10.51 1.66 -8.74
C THR A 162 -11.79 0.92 -8.35
N ASP A 163 -12.94 1.50 -8.66
CA ASP A 163 -14.24 0.81 -8.63
C ASP A 163 -14.55 0.10 -9.96
N TYR A 164 -13.69 0.24 -10.97
CA TYR A 164 -13.86 -0.31 -12.32
C TYR A 164 -12.74 -1.31 -12.69
N PRO A 165 -12.54 -2.41 -11.92
CA PRO A 165 -11.39 -3.31 -12.10
C PRO A 165 -11.47 -4.20 -13.34
N ALA A 166 -12.64 -4.28 -13.98
CA ALA A 166 -12.88 -5.11 -15.16
C ALA A 166 -13.99 -4.50 -16.02
N LYS A 167 -14.02 -4.91 -17.29
CA LYS A 167 -15.06 -4.52 -18.22
C LYS A 167 -16.44 -5.01 -17.76
N VAL A 168 -17.41 -4.11 -17.77
CA VAL A 168 -18.83 -4.39 -17.48
C VAL A 168 -19.66 -3.86 -18.64
N ASP A 169 -20.64 -4.64 -19.08
CA ASP A 169 -21.54 -4.23 -20.16
C ASP A 169 -22.26 -2.92 -19.82
N GLY A 170 -22.20 -1.95 -20.73
CA GLY A 170 -22.79 -0.62 -20.54
C GLY A 170 -21.91 0.38 -19.81
N ILE A 171 -20.68 0.01 -19.42
CA ILE A 171 -19.68 0.91 -18.85
C ILE A 171 -18.46 0.95 -19.76
N ASP A 172 -18.13 2.14 -20.28
CA ASP A 172 -17.02 2.33 -21.22
C ASP A 172 -15.66 2.54 -20.55
N TYR A 173 -15.63 2.70 -19.22
CA TYR A 173 -14.42 2.83 -18.41
C TYR A 173 -14.14 1.55 -17.61
N TRP A 174 -12.96 0.96 -17.80
CA TRP A 174 -12.40 -0.04 -16.89
C TRP A 174 -10.87 0.02 -16.87
N VAL A 175 -10.25 -0.43 -15.78
CA VAL A 175 -8.79 -0.48 -15.68
C VAL A 175 -8.25 -1.66 -16.47
N GLU A 176 -7.23 -1.37 -17.29
CA GLU A 176 -6.36 -2.37 -17.89
C GLU A 176 -4.92 -1.99 -17.57
N ILE A 177 -4.17 -2.96 -17.04
CA ILE A 177 -2.74 -2.80 -16.83
C ILE A 177 -2.02 -3.36 -18.08
N PRO A 178 -1.15 -2.58 -18.75
CA PRO A 178 -0.40 -3.06 -19.89
C PRO A 178 0.47 -4.26 -19.52
N GLU A 179 0.57 -5.23 -20.43
CA GLU A 179 1.42 -6.43 -20.28
C GLU A 179 1.05 -7.34 -19.09
N GLY A 180 -0.13 -7.15 -18.48
CA GLY A 180 -0.71 -8.09 -17.55
C GLY A 180 -1.97 -7.54 -16.88
N ASN A 181 -3.03 -8.33 -16.75
CA ASN A 181 -4.26 -7.93 -16.06
C ASN A 181 -4.65 -9.03 -15.06
N PRO A 182 -4.59 -8.81 -13.72
CA PRO A 182 -4.48 -7.52 -13.04
C PRO A 182 -3.07 -7.12 -12.56
N VAL A 183 -2.01 -7.90 -12.85
CA VAL A 183 -0.64 -7.64 -12.35
C VAL A 183 0.37 -7.62 -13.51
N ALA A 184 1.31 -6.67 -13.47
CA ALA A 184 2.43 -6.55 -14.41
C ALA A 184 3.74 -6.18 -13.68
N CYS A 185 4.86 -6.25 -14.39
CA CYS A 185 6.15 -5.78 -13.89
C CYS A 185 6.11 -4.26 -13.63
N ASN A 186 6.58 -3.83 -12.47
CA ASN A 186 6.65 -2.41 -12.13
C ASN A 186 7.66 -1.70 -13.08
N PRO A 187 7.27 -0.64 -13.81
CA PRO A 187 8.14 0.01 -14.79
C PRO A 187 9.29 0.81 -14.16
N VAL A 188 9.32 0.96 -12.84
CA VAL A 188 10.34 1.72 -12.10
C VAL A 188 11.19 0.81 -11.22
N SER A 189 10.57 -0.08 -10.43
CA SER A 189 11.26 -0.88 -9.41
C SER A 189 11.50 -2.34 -9.79
N ALA A 190 10.91 -2.85 -10.87
CA ALA A 190 11.10 -4.25 -11.24
C ALA A 190 12.54 -4.51 -11.73
N PRO A 191 13.09 -5.71 -11.45
CA PRO A 191 14.37 -6.10 -12.02
C PRO A 191 14.26 -6.26 -13.55
N THR A 192 15.39 -6.13 -14.24
CA THR A 192 15.45 -6.15 -15.72
C THR A 192 15.02 -7.49 -16.34
N ASP A 193 15.01 -8.57 -15.55
CA ASP A 193 14.56 -9.90 -15.93
C ASP A 193 13.12 -10.20 -15.47
N CYS A 194 12.38 -9.18 -15.04
CA CYS A 194 10.97 -9.34 -14.70
C CYS A 194 10.17 -9.70 -15.96
N THR A 195 9.33 -10.72 -15.83
CA THR A 195 8.44 -11.20 -16.89
C THR A 195 7.06 -11.50 -16.31
N PRO A 196 5.99 -11.40 -17.10
CA PRO A 196 4.65 -11.82 -16.69
C PRO A 196 4.61 -13.26 -16.18
N GLU A 197 5.38 -14.18 -16.79
CA GLU A 197 5.46 -15.58 -16.36
C GLU A 197 6.04 -15.71 -14.95
N ARG A 198 7.08 -14.94 -14.62
CA ARG A 198 7.69 -14.94 -13.28
C ARG A 198 6.72 -14.44 -12.23
N ILE A 199 5.91 -13.44 -12.56
CA ILE A 199 4.90 -12.91 -11.63
C ILE A 199 3.75 -13.91 -11.45
N ASN A 200 3.23 -14.44 -12.55
CA ASN A 200 2.04 -15.30 -12.57
C ASN A 200 2.29 -16.76 -12.22
N LYS A 201 3.55 -17.17 -11.96
CA LYS A 201 3.86 -18.54 -11.55
C LYS A 201 3.15 -18.89 -10.24
N VAL A 202 2.04 -19.60 -10.37
CA VAL A 202 1.40 -20.28 -9.23
C VAL A 202 2.33 -21.42 -8.85
N LEU A 203 2.81 -21.42 -7.61
CA LEU A 203 3.53 -22.57 -7.07
C LEU A 203 2.51 -23.70 -6.96
N ASN A 204 2.65 -24.72 -7.82
CA ASN A 204 1.91 -25.99 -7.70
C ASN A 204 2.27 -26.71 -6.40
#